data_AF-A0A6A7ZXM2-F1
#
_entry.id   AF-A0A6A7ZXM2-F1
#
_cell.length_a   1.000
_cell.length_b   1.000
_cell.length_c   1.000
_cell.angle_alpha   90.00
_cell.angle_beta   90.00
_cell.angle_gamma   90.00
#
_symmetry.space_group_name_H-M   'P 1'
#
loop_
_entity.id
_entity.type
_entity.pdbx_description
1 polymer ?
#
loop_
_entity_poly.entity_id
_entity_poly.type
_entity_poly.pdbx_seq_one_letter_code
_entity_poly.pdbx_strand_id
1 'polypeptide(L)' 'MADDPKKKGRDRELVSEQEHEVAYIMRTAKVTRQRALKAIREAGPSRERVMDYLGKK' A
#
# COMPACT_ATOMS: atom_id res chain seq x y z
N MET A 1 -0.15 -30.28 -0.06
CA MET A 1 0.03 -28.89 0.44
C MET A 1 -1.36 -28.34 0.71
N ALA A 2 -1.69 -28.03 1.96
CA ALA A 2 -2.99 -27.48 2.32
C ALA A 2 -2.87 -25.96 2.33
N ASP A 3 -3.58 -25.28 1.43
CA ASP A 3 -3.74 -23.83 1.48
C ASP A 3 -4.52 -23.46 2.75
N ASP A 4 -3.82 -22.91 3.73
CA ASP A 4 -4.40 -22.42 4.99
C ASP A 4 -5.53 -21.40 4.71
N PRO A 5 -6.79 -21.71 5.06
CA PRO A 5 -7.91 -20.80 4.84
C PRO A 5 -7.83 -19.50 5.67
N LYS A 6 -6.91 -19.43 6.65
CA LYS A 6 -6.62 -18.22 7.44
C LYS A 6 -5.98 -17.07 6.65
N LYS A 7 -5.51 -17.30 5.42
CA LYS A 7 -4.85 -16.27 4.60
C LYS A 7 -5.74 -15.62 3.53
N LYS A 8 -7.04 -15.93 3.47
CA LYS A 8 -7.94 -15.46 2.40
C LYS A 8 -8.24 -13.95 2.39
N GLY A 9 -7.84 -13.19 3.41
CA GLY A 9 -8.14 -11.75 3.52
C GLY A 9 -6.97 -10.80 3.27
N ARG A 10 -5.71 -11.27 3.30
CA ARG A 10 -4.55 -10.37 3.29
C ARG A 10 -4.23 -9.76 1.92
N ASP A 11 -4.57 -10.46 0.84
CA ASP A 11 -4.13 -10.06 -0.50
C ASP A 11 -4.76 -8.74 -0.99
N ARG A 12 -5.97 -8.41 -0.52
CA ARG A 12 -6.68 -7.18 -0.92
C ARG A 12 -6.13 -5.90 -0.29
N GLU A 13 -5.24 -6.03 0.69
CA GLU A 13 -4.70 -4.92 1.46
C GLU A 13 -3.22 -4.62 1.13
N LEU A 14 -2.62 -5.45 0.28
CA LEU A 14 -1.23 -5.31 -0.13
C LEU A 14 -1.10 -4.36 -1.32
N VAL A 15 -0.17 -3.42 -1.19
CA VAL A 15 0.25 -2.40 -2.14
C VAL A 15 1.65 -2.79 -2.59
N SER A 16 1.86 -2.73 -3.88
CA SER A 16 3.17 -2.94 -4.51
C SER A 16 3.70 -1.64 -5.11
N GLU A 17 4.97 -1.60 -5.50
CA GLU A 17 5.58 -0.49 -6.25
C GLU A 17 5.07 -0.38 -7.70
N GLN A 18 4.04 -1.17 -8.07
CA GLN A 18 3.40 -1.13 -9.37
C GLN A 18 2.78 0.25 -9.65
N GLU A 19 2.87 0.69 -10.92
CA GLU A 19 2.51 2.05 -11.29
C GLU A 19 1.04 2.41 -11.00
N HIS A 20 0.12 1.46 -11.12
CA HIS A 20 -1.30 1.70 -10.81
C HIS A 20 -1.56 1.91 -9.31
N GLU A 21 -0.86 1.18 -8.44
CA GLU A 21 -0.94 1.35 -6.99
C GLU A 21 -0.30 2.67 -6.55
N VAL A 22 0.87 2.98 -7.10
CA VAL A 22 1.55 4.26 -6.85
C VAL A 22 0.71 5.43 -7.34
N ALA A 23 0.09 5.33 -8.53
CA ALA A 23 -0.83 6.34 -9.04
C ALA A 23 -2.07 6.51 -8.15
N TYR A 24 -2.63 5.43 -7.62
CA TYR A 24 -3.73 5.49 -6.66
C TYR A 24 -3.31 6.22 -5.39
N ILE A 25 -2.14 5.92 -4.82
CA ILE A 25 -1.61 6.60 -3.62
C ILE A 25 -1.33 8.06 -3.91
N MET A 26 -0.71 8.39 -5.06
CA MET A 26 -0.47 9.77 -5.45
C MET A 26 -1.77 10.57 -5.55
N ARG A 27 -2.81 9.99 -6.19
CA ARG A 27 -4.12 10.64 -6.34
C ARG A 27 -4.84 10.79 -5.00
N THR A 28 -4.88 9.71 -4.22
CA THR A 28 -5.58 9.67 -2.93
C THR A 28 -4.88 10.52 -1.90
N ALA A 29 -3.56 10.40 -1.76
CA ALA A 29 -2.76 11.14 -0.80
C ALA A 29 -2.33 12.54 -1.28
N LYS A 30 -2.53 12.88 -2.56
CA LYS A 30 -2.05 14.13 -3.21
C LYS A 30 -0.53 14.34 -3.01
N VAL A 31 0.23 13.25 -3.09
CA VAL A 31 1.69 13.27 -2.90
C VAL A 31 2.42 13.01 -4.22
N THR A 32 3.69 13.37 -4.26
CA THR A 32 4.57 13.04 -5.39
C THR A 32 4.88 11.55 -5.43
N ARG A 33 5.25 11.05 -6.61
CA ARG A 33 5.66 9.65 -6.83
C ARG A 33 6.74 9.20 -5.85
N GLN A 34 7.74 10.06 -5.62
CA GLN A 34 8.83 9.78 -4.70
C GLN A 34 8.36 9.58 -3.26
N ARG A 35 7.41 10.41 -2.78
CA ARG A 35 6.83 10.24 -1.44
C ARG A 35 5.97 8.99 -1.34
N ALA A 36 5.22 8.66 -2.39
CA ALA A 36 4.43 7.42 -2.43
C ALA A 36 5.35 6.17 -2.37
N LEU A 37 6.42 6.12 -3.17
CA LEU A 37 7.38 5.02 -3.14
C LEU A 37 8.11 4.93 -1.79
N LYS A 38 8.51 6.07 -1.22
CA LYS A 38 9.11 6.12 0.11
C LYS A 38 8.15 5.57 1.18
N ALA A 39 6.87 5.95 1.12
CA ALA A 39 5.86 5.46 2.04
C ALA A 39 5.64 3.94 1.90
N ILE A 40 5.60 3.39 0.68
CA ILE A 40 5.52 1.94 0.43
C ILE A 40 6.74 1.21 1.03
N ARG A 41 7.94 1.79 0.90
CA ARG A 41 9.18 1.20 1.46
C ARG A 41 9.24 1.28 2.98
N GLU A 42 8.83 2.39 3.59
CA GLU A 42 8.90 2.57 5.05
C GLU A 42 7.72 1.92 5.79
N ALA A 43 6.49 2.06 5.28
CA ALA A 43 5.30 1.50 5.92
C ALA A 43 5.07 0.01 5.56
N GLY A 44 5.76 -0.47 4.53
CA GLY A 44 5.61 -1.82 3.99
C GLY A 44 4.42 -1.92 3.03
N PRO A 45 4.10 -3.14 2.57
CA PRO A 45 3.07 -3.34 1.54
C PRO A 45 1.66 -3.10 2.06
N SER A 46 1.39 -2.82 3.34
CA SER A 46 0.01 -2.62 3.80
C SER A 46 -0.53 -1.25 3.40
N ARG A 47 -1.63 -1.21 2.64
CA ARG A 47 -2.27 0.03 2.17
C ARG A 47 -2.63 0.99 3.30
N GLU A 48 -3.23 0.45 4.36
CA GLU A 48 -3.62 1.24 5.53
C GLU A 48 -2.40 1.90 6.17
N ARG A 49 -1.30 1.16 6.34
CA ARG A 49 -0.06 1.69 6.92
C ARG A 49 0.57 2.75 6.03
N VAL A 50 0.51 2.58 4.70
CA VAL A 50 1.00 3.58 3.74
C VAL A 50 0.18 4.88 3.82
N MET A 51 -1.15 4.78 3.88
CA MET A 51 -2.02 5.96 4.01
C MET A 51 -1.86 6.65 5.38
N ASP A 52 -1.72 5.87 6.45
CA ASP A 52 -1.45 6.36 7.81
C ASP A 52 -0.09 7.06 7.90
N TYR A 53 0.97 6.49 7.30
CA TYR A 53 2.28 7.12 7.18
C TYR A 53 2.23 8.45 6.41
N LEU A 54 1.36 8.54 5.40
CA LEU A 54 1.12 9.76 4.64
C LEU A 54 0.20 10.77 5.37
N GLY A 55 -0.28 10.44 6.57
CA GLY A 55 -1.10 11.31 7.41
C GLY A 55 -2.52 11.51 6.91
N LYS A 56 -3.01 10.62 6.03
CA LYS A 56 -4.41 10.62 5.58
C LYS A 56 -5.23 9.71 6.48
N LYS A 57 -5.61 10.24 7.63
CA LYS A 57 -6.62 9.65 8.51
C LYS A 57 -8.02 10.03 8.06
#